data_AF-S3B7B3-F1
#
_entry.id   AF-S3B7B3-F1
#
_cell.length_a   1.000
_cell.length_b   1.000
_cell.length_c   1.000
_cell.angle_alpha   90.00
_cell.angle_beta   90.00
_cell.angle_gamma   90.00
#
_symmetry.space_group_name_H-M   'P 1'
#
loop_
_entity.id
_entity.type
_entity.pdbx_description
1 polymer ?
#
loop_
_entity_poly.entity_id
_entity_poly.type
_entity_poly.pdbx_seq_one_letter_code
_entity_poly.pdbx_strand_id
1 'polypeptide(L)'
;MLPAMSRQERERFLAGQHVGVLSVADFRTGGRAPLAVPVWYGYEPGGEIVVETGRQTVKAHLLRAAGRFSLCVQDERRPYRYVSVEGPVTAVADPVSPDVREALAHRYLDPDEARAYLAATSDQLKDDIAFHMRPEHWRTADFASFAADFAEPRTGQDAGAGPAEGAEGVERSEGDHRDG
;
A
#
# COMPACT_ATOMS: atom_id res chain seq x y z
N MET A 1 -0.05 -21.34 7.70
CA MET A 1 -1.11 -20.30 7.81
C MET A 1 -0.44 -18.97 7.63
N LEU A 2 -0.96 -18.06 6.79
CA LEU A 2 -0.39 -16.72 6.70
C LEU A 2 -0.56 -16.04 8.08
N PRO A 3 0.47 -15.39 8.63
CA PRO A 3 0.35 -14.64 9.88
C PRO A 3 -0.69 -13.54 9.71
N ALA A 4 -1.85 -13.72 10.34
CA ALA A 4 -2.96 -12.79 10.28
C ALA A 4 -2.83 -11.75 11.39
N MET A 5 -3.15 -10.50 11.07
CA MET A 5 -3.19 -9.42 12.06
C MET A 5 -4.39 -9.61 12.98
N SER A 6 -4.23 -9.29 14.26
CA SER A 6 -5.36 -9.13 15.18
C SER A 6 -6.31 -8.02 14.71
N ARG A 7 -7.51 -7.96 15.29
CA ARG A 7 -8.47 -6.89 15.01
C ARG A 7 -7.87 -5.50 15.25
N GLN A 8 -7.16 -5.32 16.36
CA GLN A 8 -6.57 -4.01 16.69
C GLN A 8 -5.45 -3.65 15.69
N GLU A 9 -4.61 -4.61 15.31
CA GLU A 9 -3.52 -4.38 14.37
C GLU A 9 -4.01 -4.04 12.96
N ARG A 10 -5.00 -4.78 12.44
CA ARG A 10 -5.54 -4.53 11.09
C ARG A 10 -6.27 -3.18 10.99
N GLU A 11 -7.01 -2.80 12.03
CA GLU A 11 -7.71 -1.51 12.08
C GLU A 11 -6.71 -0.37 12.21
N ARG A 12 -5.64 -0.52 13.03
CA ARG A 12 -4.56 0.47 13.11
C ARG A 12 -3.79 0.60 11.80
N PHE A 13 -3.51 -0.52 11.12
CA PHE A 13 -2.82 -0.51 9.83
C PHE A 13 -3.68 0.19 8.76
N LEU A 14 -4.96 -0.12 8.68
CA LEU A 14 -5.90 0.59 7.80
C LEU A 14 -6.08 2.07 8.20
N ALA A 15 -5.90 2.44 9.47
CA ALA A 15 -5.92 3.84 9.89
C ALA A 15 -4.61 4.58 9.59
N GLY A 16 -3.58 3.89 9.07
CA GLY A 16 -2.33 4.50 8.62
C GLY A 16 -2.45 5.23 7.27
N GLN A 17 -1.51 6.12 6.97
CA GLN A 17 -1.43 6.81 5.69
C GLN A 17 -0.91 5.85 4.60
N HIS A 18 -1.83 5.28 3.84
CA HIS A 18 -1.54 4.40 2.70
C HIS A 18 -2.31 4.88 1.48
N VAL A 19 -1.74 4.74 0.28
CA VAL A 19 -2.56 4.78 -0.95
C VAL A 19 -3.27 3.44 -1.06
N GLY A 20 -4.59 3.46 -1.09
CA GLY A 20 -5.39 2.24 -1.21
C GLY A 20 -5.68 1.90 -2.67
N VAL A 21 -5.75 0.62 -3.00
CA VAL A 21 -6.27 0.13 -4.27
C VAL A 21 -7.74 -0.20 -4.08
N LEU A 22 -8.63 0.64 -4.61
CA LEU A 22 -10.06 0.40 -4.62
C LEU A 22 -10.39 -0.50 -5.79
N SER A 23 -11.10 -1.59 -5.49
CA SER A 23 -11.59 -2.55 -6.48
C SER A 23 -13.12 -2.63 -6.45
N VAL A 24 -13.74 -2.49 -7.61
CA VAL A 24 -15.20 -2.61 -7.78
C VAL A 24 -15.53 -3.36 -9.07
N ALA A 25 -16.54 -4.22 -9.02
CA ALA A 25 -16.96 -5.01 -10.16
C ALA A 25 -17.39 -4.11 -11.34
N ASP A 26 -16.96 -4.46 -12.55
CA ASP A 26 -17.26 -3.70 -13.77
C ASP A 26 -18.27 -4.46 -14.63
N PHE A 27 -19.53 -4.04 -14.55
CA PHE A 27 -20.66 -4.71 -15.23
C PHE A 27 -21.02 -4.08 -16.58
N ARG A 28 -20.25 -3.09 -17.06
CA ARG A 28 -20.62 -2.32 -18.27
C ARG A 28 -20.63 -3.15 -19.54
N THR A 29 -19.77 -4.17 -19.61
CA THR A 29 -19.76 -5.18 -20.68
C THR A 29 -19.39 -6.53 -20.09
N GLY A 30 -19.94 -7.62 -20.62
CA GLY A 30 -19.57 -8.97 -20.19
C GLY A 30 -18.06 -9.24 -20.33
N GLY A 31 -17.48 -9.98 -19.39
CA GLY A 31 -16.11 -10.48 -19.47
C GLY A 31 -15.01 -9.52 -19.03
N ARG A 32 -15.32 -8.38 -18.40
CA ARG A 32 -14.29 -7.46 -17.88
C ARG A 32 -13.88 -7.81 -16.46
N ALA A 33 -12.58 -7.66 -16.18
CA ALA A 33 -12.07 -7.67 -14.83
C ALA A 33 -12.62 -6.47 -14.02
N PRO A 34 -12.64 -6.53 -12.69
CA PRO A 34 -12.99 -5.39 -11.85
C PRO A 34 -12.16 -4.14 -12.18
N LEU A 35 -12.75 -2.97 -12.01
CA LEU A 35 -11.99 -1.73 -11.96
C LEU A 35 -11.13 -1.77 -10.69
N ALA A 36 -9.81 -1.65 -10.82
CA ALA A 36 -8.87 -1.54 -9.71
C ALA A 36 -8.04 -0.27 -9.88
N VAL A 37 -8.14 0.69 -8.96
CA VAL A 37 -7.52 2.03 -9.07
C VAL A 37 -6.99 2.54 -7.74
N PRO A 38 -5.85 3.27 -7.72
CA PRO A 38 -5.32 3.88 -6.51
C PRO A 38 -6.20 5.05 -6.05
N VAL A 39 -6.39 5.19 -4.73
CA VAL A 39 -7.17 6.24 -4.09
C VAL A 39 -6.56 6.67 -2.75
N TRP A 40 -6.78 7.93 -2.38
CA TRP A 40 -6.74 8.35 -0.98
C TRP A 40 -8.03 7.93 -0.29
N TYR A 41 -7.95 7.65 1.01
CA TYR A 41 -9.12 7.30 1.81
C TYR A 41 -8.99 7.80 3.26
N GLY A 42 -10.14 8.07 3.86
CA GLY A 42 -10.28 8.30 5.29
C GLY A 42 -10.73 7.03 5.99
N TYR A 43 -10.17 6.76 7.18
CA TYR A 43 -10.64 5.69 8.06
C TYR A 43 -10.19 5.97 9.50
N GLU A 44 -11.11 5.80 10.44
CA GLU A 44 -10.85 5.74 11.87
C GLU A 44 -11.16 4.31 12.37
N PRO A 45 -10.38 3.72 13.29
CA PRO A 45 -10.61 2.37 13.79
C PRO A 45 -12.06 2.13 14.25
N GLY A 46 -12.70 1.10 13.68
CA GLY A 46 -14.11 0.76 13.93
C GLY A 46 -15.13 1.61 13.18
N GLY A 47 -14.70 2.61 12.41
CA GLY A 47 -15.54 3.48 11.59
C GLY A 47 -15.78 2.96 10.17
N GLU A 48 -16.17 3.89 9.29
CA GLU A 48 -16.39 3.65 7.86
C GLU A 48 -15.18 4.14 7.04
N ILE A 49 -14.94 3.49 5.91
CA ILE A 49 -14.01 3.97 4.90
C ILE A 49 -14.70 5.06 4.09
N VAL A 50 -14.02 6.18 3.90
CA VAL A 50 -14.49 7.29 3.05
C VAL A 50 -13.55 7.43 1.85
N VAL A 51 -14.11 7.42 0.65
CA VAL A 51 -13.36 7.65 -0.60
C VAL A 51 -14.04 8.70 -1.46
N GLU A 52 -13.25 9.62 -2.01
CA GLU A 52 -13.73 10.70 -2.88
C GLU A 52 -13.55 10.38 -4.36
N THR A 53 -14.45 10.92 -5.18
CA THR A 53 -14.37 10.84 -6.64
C THR A 53 -15.29 11.83 -7.32
N GLY A 54 -14.96 12.22 -8.55
CA GLY A 54 -15.89 12.98 -9.40
C GLY A 54 -17.18 12.21 -9.69
N ARG A 55 -18.32 12.90 -9.62
CA ARG A 55 -19.70 12.42 -9.78
C ARG A 55 -19.94 11.64 -11.06
N GLN A 56 -19.30 12.08 -12.15
CA GLN A 56 -19.48 11.54 -13.51
C GLN A 56 -18.41 10.51 -13.90
N THR A 57 -17.54 10.13 -12.98
CA THR A 57 -16.49 9.14 -13.27
C THR A 57 -17.06 7.73 -13.43
N VAL A 58 -16.35 6.90 -14.19
CA VAL A 58 -16.63 5.45 -14.25
C VAL A 58 -16.63 4.82 -12.86
N LYS A 59 -15.70 5.23 -11.99
CA LYS A 59 -15.61 4.74 -10.60
C LYS A 59 -16.90 5.03 -9.84
N ALA A 60 -17.42 6.27 -9.88
CA ALA A 60 -18.67 6.64 -9.24
C ALA A 60 -19.87 5.83 -9.77
N HIS A 61 -19.96 5.65 -11.09
CA HIS A 61 -21.02 4.86 -11.68
C HIS A 61 -20.99 3.39 -11.22
N LEU A 62 -19.81 2.77 -11.24
CA LEU A 62 -19.65 1.37 -10.81
C LEU A 62 -19.90 1.19 -9.31
N LEU A 63 -19.45 2.12 -8.46
CA LEU A 63 -19.70 2.08 -7.02
C LEU A 63 -21.20 2.15 -6.70
N ARG A 64 -21.94 3.03 -7.38
CA ARG A 64 -23.41 3.11 -7.26
C ARG A 64 -24.09 1.82 -7.72
N ALA A 65 -23.67 1.27 -8.86
CA ALA A 65 -24.27 0.06 -9.42
C ALA A 65 -23.97 -1.20 -8.58
N ALA A 66 -22.74 -1.34 -8.07
CA ALA A 66 -22.33 -2.48 -7.28
C ALA A 66 -22.84 -2.43 -5.84
N GLY A 67 -23.00 -1.24 -5.27
CA GLY A 67 -23.43 -1.04 -3.87
C GLY A 67 -22.44 -1.55 -2.83
N ARG A 68 -21.23 -1.94 -3.24
CA ARG A 68 -20.15 -2.46 -2.41
C ARG A 68 -18.81 -2.31 -3.12
N PHE A 69 -17.71 -2.32 -2.38
CA PHE A 69 -16.37 -2.37 -2.96
C PHE A 69 -15.35 -3.02 -2.00
N SER A 70 -14.19 -3.37 -2.54
CA SER A 70 -13.02 -3.76 -1.76
C SER A 70 -11.98 -2.65 -1.76
N LEU A 71 -11.24 -2.49 -0.66
CA LEU A 71 -10.05 -1.64 -0.56
C LEU A 71 -8.88 -2.50 -0.10
N CYS A 72 -7.73 -2.39 -0.77
CA CYS A 72 -6.48 -3.02 -0.37
C CYS A 72 -5.44 -1.95 -0.05
N VAL A 73 -4.79 -2.05 1.10
CA VAL A 73 -3.67 -1.19 1.51
C VAL A 73 -2.50 -2.05 1.90
N GLN A 74 -1.28 -1.60 1.58
CA GLN A 74 -0.08 -2.41 1.73
C GLN A 74 1.12 -1.57 2.19
N ASP A 75 2.07 -2.24 2.85
CA ASP A 75 3.42 -1.76 3.05
C ASP A 75 4.33 -2.59 2.12
N GLU A 76 4.86 -1.92 1.11
CA GLU A 76 5.67 -2.54 0.07
C GLU A 76 7.13 -2.76 0.52
N ARG A 77 7.51 -2.26 1.70
CA ARG A 77 8.82 -2.51 2.27
C ARG A 77 8.84 -3.93 2.85
N ARG A 78 9.96 -4.64 2.65
CA ARG A 78 10.16 -5.94 3.30
C ARG A 78 10.36 -5.74 4.80
N PRO A 79 9.78 -6.60 5.66
CA PRO A 79 8.82 -7.66 5.31
C PRO A 79 7.42 -7.09 5.00
N TYR A 80 6.82 -7.58 3.92
CA TYR A 80 5.57 -7.05 3.36
C TYR A 80 4.39 -7.20 4.33
N ARG A 81 3.44 -6.27 4.27
CA ARG A 81 2.21 -6.32 5.07
C ARG A 81 1.04 -5.79 4.26
N TYR A 82 -0.16 -6.35 4.45
CA TYR A 82 -1.35 -5.78 3.82
C TYR A 82 -2.61 -6.00 4.66
N VAL A 83 -3.57 -5.10 4.44
CA VAL A 83 -4.97 -5.24 4.83
C VAL A 83 -5.82 -5.07 3.58
N SER A 84 -6.65 -6.06 3.30
CA SER A 84 -7.72 -5.97 2.30
C SER A 84 -9.05 -6.14 3.00
N VAL A 85 -9.97 -5.24 2.70
CA VAL A 85 -11.28 -5.18 3.33
C VAL A 85 -12.35 -4.97 2.28
N GLU A 86 -13.54 -5.50 2.51
CA GLU A 86 -14.69 -5.22 1.69
C GLU A 86 -15.97 -5.07 2.51
N GLY A 87 -16.96 -4.44 1.92
CA GLY A 87 -18.27 -4.28 2.51
C GLY A 87 -19.20 -3.39 1.68
N PRO A 88 -20.44 -3.20 2.15
CA PRO A 88 -21.45 -2.42 1.47
C PRO A 88 -21.16 -0.93 1.55
N VAL A 89 -21.55 -0.19 0.50
CA VAL A 89 -21.67 1.26 0.55
C VAL A 89 -22.87 1.59 1.43
N THR A 90 -22.64 2.33 2.52
CA THR A 90 -23.67 2.68 3.50
C THR A 90 -24.26 4.07 3.25
N ALA A 91 -23.48 4.97 2.64
CA ALA A 91 -23.92 6.31 2.27
C ALA A 91 -23.14 6.85 1.06
N VAL A 92 -23.76 7.81 0.37
CA VAL A 92 -23.12 8.61 -0.67
C VAL A 92 -23.41 10.08 -0.38
N ALA A 93 -22.39 10.87 -0.07
CA ALA A 93 -22.49 12.31 0.08
C ALA A 93 -22.28 12.96 -1.29
N ASP A 94 -23.28 13.69 -1.78
CA ASP A 94 -23.27 14.35 -3.08
C ASP A 94 -23.84 15.78 -2.94
N PRO A 95 -23.00 16.83 -2.90
CA PRO A 95 -21.52 16.79 -3.02
C PRO A 95 -20.82 16.29 -1.73
N VAL A 96 -19.51 16.05 -1.82
CA VAL A 96 -18.65 15.85 -0.64
C VAL A 96 -18.66 17.12 0.23
N SER A 97 -18.65 16.95 1.56
CA SER A 97 -18.57 18.10 2.46
C SER A 97 -17.17 18.72 2.47
N PRO A 98 -17.04 20.05 2.64
CA PRO A 98 -15.74 20.71 2.75
C PRO A 98 -14.85 20.10 3.85
N ASP A 99 -15.41 19.81 5.01
CA ASP A 99 -14.66 19.25 6.16
C ASP A 99 -14.06 17.87 5.85
N VAL A 100 -14.80 17.00 5.14
CA VAL A 100 -14.31 15.67 4.76
C VAL A 100 -13.15 15.80 3.78
N ARG A 101 -13.29 16.67 2.77
CA ARG A 101 -12.26 16.92 1.77
C ARG A 101 -11.00 17.52 2.40
N GLU A 102 -11.16 18.49 3.28
CA GLU A 102 -10.06 19.13 3.99
C GLU A 102 -9.32 18.12 4.88
N ALA A 103 -10.05 17.33 5.67
CA ALA A 103 -9.47 16.29 6.50
C ALA A 103 -8.71 15.25 5.66
N LEU A 104 -9.25 14.85 4.50
CA LEU A 104 -8.59 13.90 3.61
C LEU A 104 -7.33 14.51 2.96
N ALA A 105 -7.36 15.76 2.52
CA ALA A 105 -6.19 16.42 1.96
C ALA A 105 -5.06 16.53 2.99
N HIS A 106 -5.36 16.98 4.21
CA HIS A 106 -4.39 17.10 5.31
C HIS A 106 -3.85 15.76 5.81
N ARG A 107 -4.56 14.66 5.56
CA ARG A 107 -4.08 13.31 5.86
C ARG A 107 -2.96 12.87 4.93
N TYR A 108 -2.96 13.33 3.68
CA TYR A 108 -2.03 12.85 2.65
C TYR A 108 -0.97 13.85 2.23
N LEU A 109 -1.21 15.14 2.47
CA LEU A 109 -0.33 16.23 2.10
C LEU A 109 0.09 17.01 3.33
N ASP A 110 1.30 17.55 3.27
CA ASP A 110 1.77 18.49 4.28
C ASP A 110 0.87 19.74 4.32
N PRO A 111 0.79 20.48 5.45
CA PRO A 111 -0.19 21.54 5.62
C PRO A 111 -0.20 22.60 4.52
N ASP A 112 0.97 22.98 4.00
CA ASP A 112 1.11 24.00 2.96
C ASP A 112 0.66 23.47 1.59
N GLU A 113 1.01 22.22 1.28
CA GLU A 113 0.60 21.52 0.06
C GLU A 113 -0.91 21.24 0.06
N ALA A 114 -1.48 20.85 1.20
CA ALA A 114 -2.91 20.63 1.36
C ALA A 114 -3.69 21.93 1.06
N ARG A 115 -3.25 23.07 1.61
CA ARG A 115 -3.89 24.38 1.31
C ARG A 115 -3.80 24.72 -0.17
N ALA A 116 -2.64 24.52 -0.79
CA ALA A 116 -2.45 24.77 -2.22
C ALA A 116 -3.33 23.83 -3.08
N TYR A 117 -3.39 22.55 -2.74
CA TYR A 117 -4.21 21.54 -3.41
C TYR A 117 -5.70 21.88 -3.33
N LEU A 118 -6.20 22.21 -2.13
CA LEU A 118 -7.61 22.57 -1.91
C LEU A 118 -7.98 23.84 -2.69
N ALA A 119 -7.10 24.84 -2.72
CA ALA A 119 -7.31 26.05 -3.52
C ALA A 119 -7.29 25.76 -5.03
N ALA A 120 -6.34 24.96 -5.51
CA ALA A 120 -6.21 24.62 -6.93
C ALA A 120 -7.35 23.73 -7.45
N THR A 121 -8.04 23.01 -6.56
CA THR A 121 -9.12 22.08 -6.90
C THR A 121 -10.49 22.53 -6.39
N SER A 122 -10.64 23.80 -5.99
CA SER A 122 -11.86 24.32 -5.35
C SER A 122 -13.11 24.15 -6.21
N ASP A 123 -13.00 24.26 -7.54
CA ASP A 123 -14.13 24.06 -8.44
C ASP A 123 -14.53 22.58 -8.58
N GLN A 124 -13.62 21.64 -8.31
CA GLN A 124 -13.93 20.20 -8.33
C GLN A 124 -14.87 19.80 -7.19
N LEU A 125 -14.89 20.54 -6.08
CA LEU A 125 -15.78 20.27 -4.95
C LEU A 125 -17.26 20.17 -5.35
N LYS A 126 -17.69 20.96 -6.36
CA LYS A 126 -19.07 20.97 -6.85
C LYS A 126 -19.46 19.64 -7.52
N ASP A 127 -18.47 18.93 -8.02
CA ASP A 127 -18.62 17.70 -8.78
C ASP A 127 -18.09 16.47 -8.04
N ASP A 128 -17.32 16.62 -6.97
CA ASP A 128 -16.84 15.50 -6.18
C ASP A 128 -17.91 15.01 -5.19
N ILE A 129 -17.96 13.70 -5.04
CA ILE A 129 -18.84 12.97 -4.14
C ILE A 129 -18.00 12.04 -3.27
N ALA A 130 -18.52 11.69 -2.09
CA ALA A 130 -17.88 10.74 -1.19
C ALA A 130 -18.73 9.48 -1.02
N PHE A 131 -18.09 8.32 -1.11
CA PHE A 131 -18.69 7.03 -0.78
C PHE A 131 -18.22 6.60 0.60
N HIS A 132 -19.17 6.19 1.44
CA HIS A 132 -18.93 5.59 2.74
C HIS A 132 -19.14 4.09 2.63
N MET A 133 -18.18 3.29 3.10
CA MET A 133 -18.28 1.83 3.15
C MET A 133 -18.00 1.32 4.54
N ARG A 134 -18.81 0.35 4.97
CA ARG A 134 -18.62 -0.33 6.24
C ARG A 134 -17.80 -1.60 6.05
N PRO A 135 -16.60 -1.69 6.65
CA PRO A 135 -15.82 -2.93 6.69
C PRO A 135 -16.58 -4.13 7.27
N GLU A 136 -16.74 -5.21 6.50
CA GLU A 136 -17.38 -6.44 6.98
C GLU A 136 -16.43 -7.65 6.89
N HIS A 137 -15.77 -7.83 5.75
CA HIS A 137 -14.85 -8.94 5.53
C HIS A 137 -13.42 -8.45 5.39
N TRP A 138 -12.53 -9.04 6.17
CA TRP A 138 -11.13 -8.63 6.29
C TRP A 138 -10.22 -9.78 5.91
N ARG A 139 -9.17 -9.48 5.14
CA ARG A 139 -8.06 -10.37 4.81
C ARG A 139 -6.77 -9.62 5.11
N THR A 140 -5.85 -10.26 5.81
CA THR A 140 -4.62 -9.60 6.27
C THR A 140 -3.44 -10.54 6.18
N ALA A 141 -2.26 -10.01 5.96
CA ALA A 141 -1.03 -10.73 6.22
C ALA A 141 0.03 -9.80 6.79
N ASP A 142 0.77 -10.28 7.79
CA ASP A 142 1.98 -9.65 8.31
C ASP A 142 3.19 -10.59 8.19
N PHE A 143 3.92 -10.46 7.09
CA PHE A 143 5.05 -11.33 6.80
C PHE A 143 6.28 -11.06 7.67
N ALA A 144 6.25 -10.07 8.58
CA ALA A 144 7.36 -9.83 9.51
C ALA A 144 7.61 -11.03 10.41
N SER A 145 6.53 -11.70 10.82
CA SER A 145 6.57 -12.91 11.63
C SER A 145 7.32 -14.05 10.93
N PHE A 146 7.18 -14.18 9.61
CA PHE A 146 7.86 -15.21 8.80
C PHE A 146 9.30 -14.82 8.43
N ALA A 147 9.59 -13.53 8.29
CA ALA A 147 10.94 -13.07 7.97
C ALA A 147 11.93 -13.28 9.12
N ALA A 148 11.45 -13.24 10.37
CA ALA A 148 12.26 -13.59 11.53
C ALA A 148 12.79 -15.04 11.48
N ASP A 149 12.00 -15.96 10.92
CA ASP A 149 12.34 -17.40 10.87
C ASP A 149 13.41 -17.74 9.81
N PHE A 150 13.64 -16.88 8.81
CA PHE A 150 14.65 -17.08 7.77
C PHE A 150 15.78 -16.03 7.81
N ALA A 151 15.72 -15.08 8.74
CA ALA A 151 16.78 -14.13 9.01
C ALA A 151 17.83 -14.73 9.96
N GLU A 152 18.39 -15.90 9.62
CA GLU A 152 19.61 -16.35 10.29
C GLU A 152 20.80 -15.53 9.79
N PRO A 153 21.72 -15.09 10.69
CA PRO A 153 22.98 -14.55 10.26
C PRO A 153 23.79 -15.68 9.63
N ARG A 154 24.15 -15.57 8.35
CA ARG A 154 25.27 -16.32 7.78
C ARG A 154 26.55 -15.91 8.52
N THR A 155 26.81 -16.55 9.65
CA THR A 155 28.10 -16.54 10.35
C THR A 155 28.72 -17.90 10.08
N GLY A 156 29.82 -17.89 9.33
CA GLY A 156 30.42 -19.11 8.80
C GLY A 156 31.22 -19.89 9.84
N GLN A 157 31.30 -21.20 9.64
CA GLN A 157 32.52 -21.96 9.90
C GLN A 157 32.45 -23.30 9.16
N ASP A 158 33.35 -23.48 8.20
CA ASP A 158 34.08 -24.75 8.10
C ASP A 158 35.51 -24.42 7.69
N ALA A 159 36.33 -24.21 8.72
CA ALA A 159 37.77 -24.26 8.67
C ALA A 159 38.21 -25.45 9.51
N GLY A 160 38.92 -26.41 8.90
CA GLY A 160 39.95 -27.18 9.60
C GLY A 160 40.04 -28.67 9.31
N ALA A 161 41.06 -29.07 8.54
CA ALA A 161 42.07 -30.13 8.82
C ALA A 161 42.75 -30.52 7.49
N GLY A 162 44.06 -30.54 7.28
CA GLY A 162 45.27 -30.52 8.11
C GLY A 162 46.52 -30.70 7.19
N PRO A 163 47.75 -30.88 7.69
CA PRO A 163 48.92 -30.07 7.28
C PRO A 163 50.08 -30.76 6.50
N ALA A 164 51.10 -29.92 6.20
CA ALA A 164 52.55 -30.15 5.93
C ALA A 164 52.97 -30.57 4.50
N GLU A 165 54.09 -30.17 3.88
CA GLU A 165 55.26 -29.29 4.15
C GLU A 165 56.09 -29.21 2.83
N GLY A 166 56.97 -28.20 2.68
CA GLY A 166 58.14 -28.23 1.77
C GLY A 166 58.15 -27.15 0.67
N ALA A 167 58.83 -26.00 0.88
CA ALA A 167 60.23 -25.69 0.50
C ALA A 167 60.31 -25.11 -0.93
N GLU A 168 60.44 -23.80 -1.13
CA GLU A 168 61.68 -22.96 -1.31
C GLU A 168 61.34 -22.09 -2.55
N GLY A 169 61.39 -20.77 -2.54
CA GLY A 169 62.57 -19.93 -2.39
C GLY A 169 63.15 -19.62 -3.77
N VAL A 170 62.98 -18.38 -4.28
CA VAL A 170 64.00 -17.54 -4.96
C VAL A 170 63.33 -16.35 -5.67
N GLU A 171 63.93 -15.19 -5.40
CA GLU A 171 63.65 -13.82 -5.86
C GLU A 171 63.92 -13.55 -7.36
N ARG A 172 63.61 -12.29 -7.74
CA ARG A 172 64.12 -11.44 -8.86
C ARG A 172 63.18 -11.39 -10.07
N SER A 173 62.96 -10.27 -10.76
CA SER A 173 63.34 -8.86 -10.66
C SER A 173 62.69 -8.17 -11.88
N GLU A 174 62.44 -6.86 -11.82
CA GLU A 174 62.43 -5.87 -12.94
C GLU A 174 61.63 -6.24 -14.22
N GLY A 175 60.60 -5.51 -14.61
CA GLY A 175 60.74 -4.13 -15.07
C GLY A 175 61.37 -4.09 -16.46
N ASP A 176 60.56 -4.15 -17.54
CA ASP A 176 60.96 -3.55 -18.82
C ASP A 176 59.74 -2.95 -19.54
N HIS A 177 60.00 -1.76 -20.03
CA HIS A 177 59.21 -0.87 -20.85
C HIS A 177 59.36 -1.33 -22.31
N ARG A 178 58.31 -1.26 -23.14
CA ARG A 178 58.44 -0.70 -24.50
C ARG A 178 57.11 -0.57 -25.25
N ASP A 179 57.04 0.58 -25.91
CA ASP A 179 56.05 1.10 -26.84
C ASP A 179 55.77 0.21 -28.05
N GLY A 180 54.59 0.43 -28.65
CA GLY A 180 54.19 -0.01 -29.98
C GLY A 180 52.72 0.24 -30.24
#